data_AF-A0AAJ0LGB4-F1
#
_entry.id   AF-A0AAJ0LGB4-F1
#
_cell.length_a   1.000
_cell.length_b   1.000
_cell.length_c   1.000
_cell.angle_alpha   90.00
_cell.angle_beta   90.00
_cell.angle_gamma   90.00
#
_symmetry.space_group_name_H-M   'P 1'
#
loop_
_entity.id
_entity.type
_entity.pdbx_description
1 polymer ?
#
loop_
_entity_poly.entity_id
_entity_poly.type
_entity_poly.pdbx_seq_one_letter_code
_entity_poly.pdbx_strand_id
1 'polypeptide(L)'
;PTAGEMVFFDRSWYNRAGVEKVMDFCSPLQYLEFMRQAPDLERMLCNSGILLFKYWFSVNREEQLRRFISRRDDPLKHWKLSPIDIKSLDKWDDYTAAKEAMFFHTDTADAPWTVIKSDDKKRARINCIRHFLHSLDYPDKDLSVAYAPDPLLVGRASRGFEEDDAIAS
;
A
#
# COMPACT_ATOMS: atom_id res chain seq x y z
N PRO A 1 15.66 4.88 10.10
CA PRO A 1 15.74 6.31 10.53
C PRO A 1 16.58 6.38 11.80
N THR A 2 17.40 7.41 11.96
CA THR A 2 17.98 7.76 13.26
C THR A 2 16.98 8.60 14.07
N ALA A 3 17.38 9.02 15.28
CA ALA A 3 16.53 9.79 16.18
C ALA A 3 16.01 11.08 15.51
N GLY A 4 14.70 11.27 15.52
CA GLY A 4 14.02 12.44 14.95
C GLY A 4 13.79 12.40 13.44
N GLU A 5 14.22 11.35 12.74
CA GLU A 5 14.01 11.24 11.30
C GLU A 5 12.66 10.60 10.94
N MET A 6 12.05 11.14 9.90
CA MET A 6 10.95 10.51 9.17
C MET A 6 11.44 10.09 7.78
N VAL A 7 11.27 8.82 7.44
CA VAL A 7 11.69 8.27 6.14
C VAL A 7 10.46 7.78 5.39
N PHE A 8 10.31 8.25 4.15
CA PHE A 8 9.23 7.83 3.26
C PHE A 8 9.77 6.90 2.18
N PHE A 9 9.09 5.77 2.02
CA PHE A 9 9.38 4.77 1.02
C PHE A 9 8.36 4.90 -0.12
N ASP A 10 8.75 5.55 -1.23
CA ASP A 10 7.98 5.47 -2.48
C ASP A 10 8.28 4.13 -3.15
N ARG A 11 7.42 3.14 -2.84
CA ARG A 11 7.72 1.71 -2.85
C ARG A 11 8.77 1.31 -1.80
N SER A 12 8.93 0.02 -1.57
CA SER A 12 9.82 -0.51 -0.53
C SER A 12 10.33 -1.90 -0.90
N TRP A 13 10.86 -2.63 0.08
CA TRP A 13 11.22 -4.05 -0.06
C TRP A 13 10.06 -4.93 -0.57
N TYR A 14 8.82 -4.48 -0.43
CA TYR A 14 7.63 -5.14 -0.99
C TYR A 14 7.54 -5.17 -2.52
N ASN A 15 8.48 -4.55 -3.25
CA ASN A 15 8.63 -4.80 -4.69
C ASN A 15 8.72 -6.31 -4.99
N ARG A 16 9.36 -7.08 -4.10
CA ARG A 16 9.48 -8.54 -4.24
C ARG A 16 8.15 -9.29 -4.14
N ALA A 17 7.24 -8.83 -3.29
CA ALA A 17 5.92 -9.43 -3.14
C ALA A 17 4.94 -9.03 -4.25
N GLY A 18 5.21 -7.94 -4.97
CA GLY A 18 4.34 -7.44 -6.04
C GLY A 18 4.97 -7.60 -7.42
N VAL A 19 5.61 -6.54 -7.90
CA VAL A 19 6.11 -6.45 -9.29
C VAL A 19 7.11 -7.55 -9.63
N GLU A 20 8.04 -7.90 -8.74
CA GLU A 20 9.05 -8.94 -9.06
C GLU A 20 8.41 -10.33 -9.15
N LYS A 21 7.37 -10.59 -8.35
CA LYS A 21 6.63 -11.85 -8.39
C LYS A 21 5.80 -11.96 -9.66
N VAL A 22 5.08 -10.90 -10.03
CA VAL A 22 4.13 -10.91 -11.16
C VAL A 22 4.84 -10.82 -12.52
N MET A 23 6.02 -10.21 -12.56
CA MET A 23 6.83 -10.03 -13.77
C MET A 23 8.01 -11.01 -13.87
N ASP A 24 8.07 -12.02 -12.98
CA ASP A 24 9.13 -13.03 -12.93
C ASP A 24 10.55 -12.46 -12.82
N PHE A 25 10.72 -11.34 -12.11
CA PHE A 25 12.04 -10.75 -11.83
C PHE A 25 12.74 -11.38 -10.62
N CYS A 26 12.04 -12.24 -9.87
CA CYS A 26 12.60 -13.03 -8.79
C CYS A 26 12.24 -14.51 -8.95
N SER A 27 13.09 -15.40 -8.45
CA SER A 27 12.78 -16.82 -8.45
C SER A 27 11.66 -17.13 -7.43
N PRO A 28 10.89 -18.21 -7.62
CA PRO A 28 9.89 -18.63 -6.64
C PRO A 28 10.46 -18.80 -5.22
N LEU A 29 11.70 -19.28 -5.10
CA LEU A 29 12.38 -19.43 -3.82
C LEU A 29 12.70 -18.07 -3.18
N GLN A 30 13.17 -17.09 -3.97
CA GLN A 30 13.43 -15.74 -3.46
C GLN A 30 12.15 -15.05 -2.98
N TYR A 31 11.04 -15.24 -3.70
CA TYR A 31 9.73 -14.75 -3.28
C TYR A 31 9.30 -15.35 -1.94
N LEU A 32 9.32 -16.69 -1.82
CA LEU A 32 8.91 -17.37 -0.58
C LEU A 32 9.80 -16.97 0.60
N GLU A 33 11.11 -16.88 0.39
CA GLU A 33 12.03 -16.48 1.45
C GLU A 33 11.79 -15.04 1.88
N PHE A 34 11.47 -14.13 0.96
CA PHE A 34 11.07 -12.77 1.30
C PHE A 34 9.78 -12.72 2.12
N MET A 35 8.77 -13.49 1.73
CA MET A 35 7.49 -13.57 2.45
C MET A 35 7.68 -14.06 3.88
N ARG A 36 8.69 -14.91 4.11
CA ARG A 36 9.09 -15.37 5.45
C ARG A 36 9.90 -14.32 6.22
N GLN A 37 10.87 -13.67 5.58
CA GLN A 37 11.82 -12.75 6.24
C GLN A 37 11.23 -11.36 6.53
N ALA A 38 10.33 -10.85 5.69
CA ALA A 38 9.82 -9.49 5.84
C ALA A 38 9.15 -9.24 7.20
N PRO A 39 8.24 -10.10 7.69
CA PRO A 39 7.65 -9.93 9.03
C PRO A 39 8.69 -9.96 10.16
N ASP A 40 9.73 -10.78 10.04
CA ASP A 40 10.78 -10.87 11.06
C ASP A 40 11.63 -9.59 11.10
N LEU A 41 12.01 -9.06 9.94
CA LEU A 41 12.71 -7.78 9.85
C LEU A 41 11.86 -6.64 10.44
N GLU A 42 10.59 -6.56 10.05
CA GLU A 42 9.66 -5.53 10.54
C GLU A 42 9.50 -5.61 12.06
N ARG A 43 9.37 -6.82 12.61
CA ARG A 43 9.33 -7.03 14.06
C ARG A 43 10.61 -6.57 14.74
N MET A 44 11.79 -6.83 14.16
CA MET A 44 13.05 -6.33 14.71
C MET A 44 13.09 -4.79 14.72
N LEU A 45 12.61 -4.14 13.66
CA LEU A 45 12.53 -2.68 13.58
C LEU A 45 11.56 -2.12 14.64
N CYS A 46 10.36 -2.68 14.74
CA CYS A 46 9.37 -2.27 15.74
C CYS A 46 9.89 -2.48 17.17
N ASN A 47 10.52 -3.61 17.46
CA ASN A 47 11.13 -3.89 18.77
C ASN A 47 12.28 -2.94 19.10
N SER A 48 12.95 -2.38 18.09
CA SER A 48 13.98 -1.35 18.26
C SER A 48 13.39 0.06 18.48
N GLY A 49 12.06 0.19 18.58
CA GLY A 49 11.36 1.46 18.80
C GLY A 49 11.02 2.24 17.52
N ILE A 50 11.22 1.65 16.33
CA ILE A 50 10.82 2.29 15.07
C ILE A 50 9.32 2.12 14.87
N LEU A 51 8.61 3.23 14.64
CA LEU A 51 7.22 3.20 14.24
C LEU A 51 7.11 2.95 12.74
N LEU A 52 6.69 1.74 12.36
CA LEU A 52 6.54 1.33 10.98
C LEU A 52 5.07 1.43 10.53
N PHE A 53 4.82 2.25 9.52
CA PHE A 53 3.51 2.36 8.88
C PHE A 53 3.55 1.81 7.47
N LYS A 54 2.66 0.84 7.16
CA LYS A 54 2.53 0.26 5.82
C LYS A 54 1.21 0.65 5.20
N TYR A 55 1.27 1.32 4.05
CA TYR A 55 0.09 1.81 3.34
C TYR A 55 -0.06 1.11 1.99
N TRP A 56 -1.22 0.51 1.75
CA TRP A 56 -1.62 0.01 0.45
C TRP A 56 -2.70 0.91 -0.14
N PHE A 57 -2.41 1.56 -1.28
CA PHE A 57 -3.38 2.40 -1.96
C PHE A 57 -4.17 1.57 -2.96
N SER A 58 -5.42 1.27 -2.62
CA SER A 58 -6.33 0.53 -3.48
C SER A 58 -6.95 1.44 -4.54
N VAL A 59 -7.04 0.97 -5.76
CA VAL A 59 -7.66 1.67 -6.90
C VAL A 59 -8.47 0.66 -7.66
N ASN A 60 -9.68 1.02 -8.05
CA ASN A 60 -10.56 0.13 -8.80
C ASN A 60 -10.03 -0.06 -10.23
N ARG A 61 -10.30 -1.21 -10.86
CA ARG A 61 -9.76 -1.56 -12.19
C ARG A 61 -10.11 -0.50 -13.24
N GLU A 62 -11.35 -0.03 -13.25
CA GLU A 62 -11.83 1.01 -14.16
C GLU A 62 -11.08 2.34 -13.96
N GLU A 63 -10.88 2.74 -12.70
CA GLU A 63 -10.17 3.97 -12.35
C GLU A 63 -8.68 3.87 -12.70
N GLN A 64 -8.07 2.68 -12.54
CA GLN A 64 -6.70 2.42 -12.95
C GLN A 64 -6.56 2.59 -14.47
N LEU A 65 -7.46 2.01 -15.26
CA LEU A 65 -7.48 2.14 -16.71
C LEU A 65 -7.71 3.59 -17.14
N ARG A 66 -8.67 4.30 -16.53
CA ARG A 66 -8.93 5.73 -16.80
C ARG A 66 -7.69 6.58 -16.54
N ARG A 67 -6.99 6.35 -15.43
CA ARG A 67 -5.73 7.03 -15.10
C ARG A 67 -4.63 6.72 -16.10
N PHE A 68 -4.56 5.47 -16.57
CA PHE A 68 -3.60 5.05 -17.57
C PHE A 68 -3.81 5.81 -18.88
N ILE A 69 -5.04 5.83 -19.41
CA ILE A 69 -5.41 6.55 -20.63
C ILE A 69 -5.12 8.06 -20.46
N SER A 70 -5.54 8.65 -19.34
CA SER A 70 -5.28 10.07 -19.06
C SER A 70 -3.79 10.43 -19.01
N ARG A 71 -2.91 9.50 -18.60
CA ARG A 71 -1.45 9.74 -18.59
C ARG A 71 -0.84 9.65 -19.99
N ARG A 72 -1.38 8.78 -20.85
CA ARG A 72 -0.94 8.64 -22.24
C ARG A 72 -1.21 9.91 -23.01
N ASP A 73 -2.38 10.52 -22.77
CA ASP A 73 -2.84 11.67 -23.53
C ASP A 73 -2.36 13.02 -22.93
N ASP A 74 -1.69 13.01 -21.77
CA ASP A 74 -1.16 14.20 -21.07
C ASP A 74 0.38 14.31 -21.22
N PRO A 75 0.89 15.31 -21.98
CA PRO A 75 2.33 15.50 -22.19
C PRO A 75 3.15 15.69 -20.90
N LEU A 76 2.55 16.23 -19.84
CA LEU A 76 3.23 16.47 -18.56
C LEU A 76 3.31 15.21 -17.68
N LYS A 77 2.53 14.18 -18.00
CA LYS A 77 2.45 12.93 -17.24
C LYS A 77 2.93 11.71 -18.03
N HIS A 78 3.20 11.86 -19.32
CA HIS A 78 3.61 10.78 -20.22
C HIS A 78 4.87 10.04 -19.73
N TRP A 79 5.84 10.74 -19.13
CA TRP A 79 7.05 10.15 -18.57
C TRP A 79 6.80 9.15 -17.42
N LYS A 80 5.59 9.13 -16.84
CA LYS A 80 5.18 8.21 -15.78
C LYS A 80 4.67 6.87 -16.31
N LEU A 81 4.68 6.65 -17.62
CA LEU A 81 4.29 5.39 -18.24
C LEU A 81 5.54 4.55 -18.51
N SER A 82 5.66 3.43 -17.81
CA SER A 82 6.67 2.41 -18.07
C SER A 82 6.09 1.29 -18.95
N PRO A 83 6.92 0.61 -19.77
CA PRO A 83 6.52 -0.64 -20.43
C PRO A 83 5.94 -1.69 -19.46
N ILE A 84 6.38 -1.67 -18.20
CA ILE A 84 5.85 -2.53 -17.13
C ILE A 84 4.39 -2.18 -16.81
N ASP A 85 4.03 -0.89 -16.81
CA ASP A 85 2.66 -0.45 -16.50
C ASP A 85 1.68 -0.93 -17.57
N ILE A 86 2.08 -0.93 -18.85
CA ILE A 86 1.26 -1.48 -19.95
C ILE A 86 1.00 -2.97 -19.73
N LYS A 87 2.06 -3.74 -19.48
CA LYS A 87 1.96 -5.19 -19.22
C LYS A 87 1.17 -5.51 -17.94
N SER A 88 1.14 -4.58 -16.99
CA SER A 88 0.42 -4.77 -15.72
C SER A 88 -1.10 -4.79 -15.89
N LEU A 89 -1.63 -4.15 -16.94
CA LEU A 89 -3.07 -4.11 -17.21
C LEU A 89 -3.64 -5.51 -17.49
N ASP A 90 -2.88 -6.35 -18.19
CA ASP A 90 -3.28 -7.72 -18.52
C ASP A 90 -3.06 -8.71 -17.36
N LYS A 91 -2.39 -8.25 -16.28
CA LYS A 91 -1.99 -9.06 -15.11
C LYS A 91 -2.72 -8.68 -13.83
N TRP A 92 -3.93 -8.13 -13.96
CA TRP A 92 -4.74 -7.69 -12.82
C TRP A 92 -4.94 -8.80 -11.77
N ASP A 93 -5.31 -10.00 -12.22
CA ASP A 93 -5.57 -11.14 -11.33
C ASP A 93 -4.27 -11.63 -10.66
N ASP A 94 -3.15 -11.66 -11.39
CA ASP A 94 -1.83 -11.99 -10.83
C ASP A 94 -1.42 -11.01 -9.71
N TYR A 95 -1.64 -9.70 -9.92
CA TYR A 95 -1.37 -8.67 -8.91
C TYR A 95 -2.32 -8.79 -7.71
N THR A 96 -3.58 -9.14 -7.95
CA THR A 96 -4.58 -9.34 -6.90
C THR A 96 -4.18 -10.52 -6.01
N ALA A 97 -3.83 -11.66 -6.60
CA ALA A 97 -3.35 -12.83 -5.86
C ALA A 97 -2.04 -12.56 -5.10
N ALA A 98 -1.10 -11.83 -5.72
CA ALA A 98 0.15 -11.44 -5.07
C ALA A 98 -0.08 -10.52 -3.86
N LYS A 99 -0.99 -9.56 -3.97
CA LYS A 99 -1.42 -8.67 -2.87
C LYS A 99 -2.06 -9.46 -1.73
N GLU A 100 -3.01 -10.35 -2.03
CA GLU A 100 -3.68 -11.17 -1.01
C GLU A 100 -2.68 -12.04 -0.24
N ALA A 101 -1.76 -12.71 -0.97
CA ALA A 101 -0.68 -13.45 -0.35
C ALA A 101 0.22 -12.55 0.50
N MET A 102 0.56 -11.34 0.03
CA MET A 102 1.34 -10.35 0.77
C MET A 102 0.67 -9.98 2.09
N PHE A 103 -0.62 -9.67 2.07
CA PHE A 103 -1.38 -9.35 3.29
C PHE A 103 -1.45 -10.54 4.24
N PHE A 104 -1.74 -11.74 3.72
CA PHE A 104 -1.84 -12.94 4.54
C PHE A 104 -0.56 -13.23 5.34
N HIS A 105 0.62 -13.11 4.71
CA HIS A 105 1.88 -13.44 5.38
C HIS A 105 2.46 -12.27 6.19
N THR A 106 2.10 -11.02 5.88
CA THR A 106 2.82 -9.85 6.40
C THR A 106 1.95 -8.80 7.10
N ASP A 107 0.63 -8.95 7.18
CA ASP A 107 -0.21 -8.14 8.10
C ASP A 107 -0.07 -8.69 9.53
N THR A 108 0.90 -8.18 10.28
CA THR A 108 1.15 -8.59 11.67
C THR A 108 0.58 -7.56 12.66
N ALA A 109 0.45 -7.93 13.93
CA ALA A 109 0.07 -6.98 14.98
C ALA A 109 1.14 -5.89 15.18
N ASP A 110 2.42 -6.25 15.03
CA ASP A 110 3.56 -5.36 15.21
C ASP A 110 3.68 -4.34 14.06
N ALA A 111 3.33 -4.74 12.84
CA ALA A 111 3.39 -3.91 11.64
C ALA A 111 2.16 -4.19 10.75
N PRO A 112 1.00 -3.58 11.04
CA PRO A 112 -0.22 -3.85 10.29
C PRO A 112 -0.20 -3.22 8.91
N TRP A 113 -0.95 -3.81 7.97
CA TRP A 113 -1.24 -3.19 6.68
C TRP A 113 -2.49 -2.31 6.76
N THR A 114 -2.32 -1.02 6.44
CA THR A 114 -3.42 -0.05 6.29
C THR A 114 -3.76 0.11 4.81
N VAL A 115 -4.98 -0.28 4.44
CA VAL A 115 -5.54 -0.11 3.10
C VAL A 115 -6.23 1.25 2.99
N ILE A 116 -5.95 1.99 1.92
CA ILE A 116 -6.54 3.29 1.62
C ILE A 116 -7.22 3.24 0.25
N LYS A 117 -8.54 3.36 0.20
CA LYS A 117 -9.29 3.51 -1.06
C LYS A 117 -8.90 4.85 -1.71
N SER A 118 -8.41 4.79 -2.93
CA SER A 118 -7.70 5.92 -3.56
C SER A 118 -8.20 6.34 -4.92
N ASP A 119 -9.44 5.96 -5.25
CA ASP A 119 -10.15 6.46 -6.44
C ASP A 119 -10.30 7.99 -6.42
N ASP A 120 -10.71 8.55 -5.28
CA ASP A 120 -10.56 9.99 -5.01
C ASP A 120 -9.19 10.26 -4.35
N LYS A 121 -8.26 10.77 -5.17
CA LYS A 121 -6.90 11.12 -4.72
C LYS A 121 -6.87 12.14 -3.58
N LYS A 122 -7.80 13.10 -3.55
CA LYS A 122 -7.81 14.15 -2.52
C LYS A 122 -8.22 13.55 -1.19
N ARG A 123 -9.29 12.75 -1.18
CA ARG A 123 -9.76 12.04 0.02
C ARG A 123 -8.73 11.04 0.53
N ALA A 124 -8.07 10.28 -0.35
CA ALA A 124 -7.03 9.34 0.05
C ALA A 124 -5.84 10.02 0.72
N ARG A 125 -5.36 11.15 0.17
CA ARG A 125 -4.25 11.92 0.77
C ARG A 125 -4.59 12.41 2.17
N ILE A 126 -5.76 13.03 2.33
CA ILE A 126 -6.20 13.56 3.62
C ILE A 126 -6.36 12.43 4.63
N ASN A 127 -7.00 11.32 4.26
CA ASN A 127 -7.21 10.21 5.18
C ASN A 127 -5.93 9.43 5.50
N CYS A 128 -4.96 9.34 4.58
CA CYS A 128 -3.63 8.79 4.86
C CYS A 128 -2.91 9.61 5.93
N ILE A 129 -2.87 10.93 5.76
CA ILE A 129 -2.24 11.84 6.73
C ILE A 129 -2.99 11.78 8.06
N ARG A 130 -4.32 11.78 8.02
CA ARG A 130 -5.17 11.68 9.21
C ARG A 130 -4.94 10.37 9.97
N HIS A 131 -4.86 9.24 9.27
CA HIS A 131 -4.51 7.95 9.90
C HIS A 131 -3.18 8.05 10.63
N PHE A 132 -2.12 8.51 9.96
CA PHE A 132 -0.80 8.69 10.57
C PHE A 132 -0.84 9.58 11.82
N LEU A 133 -1.47 10.76 11.74
CA LEU A 133 -1.60 11.68 12.87
C LEU A 133 -2.46 11.11 14.00
N HIS A 134 -3.54 10.41 13.67
CA HIS A 134 -4.44 9.82 14.66
C HIS A 134 -3.73 8.72 15.46
N SER A 135 -2.92 7.89 14.79
CA SER A 135 -2.20 6.75 15.39
C SER A 135 -1.05 7.13 16.34
N LEU A 136 -0.52 8.35 16.25
CA LEU A 136 0.63 8.79 17.04
C LEU A 136 0.21 9.60 18.25
N ASP A 137 0.73 9.32 19.44
CA ASP A 137 0.54 10.20 20.60
C ASP A 137 1.62 11.29 20.63
N TYR A 138 1.26 12.53 20.25
CA TYR A 138 2.19 13.66 20.17
C TYR A 138 1.65 14.87 20.95
N PRO A 139 2.54 15.73 21.48
CA PRO A 139 2.14 16.92 22.25
C PRO A 139 1.23 17.86 21.44
N ASP A 140 0.28 18.51 22.12
CA ASP A 140 -0.61 19.52 21.53
C ASP A 140 -1.46 19.01 20.34
N LYS A 141 -1.76 17.70 20.29
CA LYS A 141 -2.64 17.12 19.28
C LYS A 141 -4.03 17.78 19.30
N ASP A 142 -4.36 18.47 18.21
CA ASP A 142 -5.70 19.01 17.97
C ASP A 142 -6.64 17.90 17.45
N LEU A 143 -7.53 17.42 18.32
CA LEU A 143 -8.51 16.38 18.02
C LEU A 143 -9.60 16.83 17.03
N SER A 144 -9.77 18.13 16.78
CA SER A 144 -10.67 18.63 15.74
C SER A 144 -10.10 18.42 14.33
N VAL A 145 -8.77 18.28 14.21
CA VAL A 145 -8.05 18.05 12.95
C VAL A 145 -7.61 16.59 12.80
N ALA A 146 -6.99 16.03 13.85
CA ALA A 146 -6.43 14.68 13.89
C ALA A 146 -7.42 13.64 14.46
N TYR A 147 -8.70 13.77 14.11
CA TYR A 147 -9.73 12.79 14.42
C TYR A 147 -9.53 11.49 13.64
N ALA A 148 -10.32 10.45 13.94
CA ALA A 148 -10.21 9.16 13.27
C ALA A 148 -10.40 9.28 11.73
N PRO A 149 -9.65 8.53 10.92
CA PRO A 149 -9.84 8.52 9.47
C PRO A 149 -11.23 7.97 9.11
N ASP A 150 -11.73 8.35 7.94
CA ASP A 150 -13.01 7.85 7.42
C ASP A 150 -12.95 6.32 7.25
N PRO A 151 -13.79 5.56 7.99
CA PRO A 151 -13.76 4.10 7.96
C PRO A 151 -14.26 3.52 6.64
N LEU A 152 -14.82 4.30 5.72
CA LEU A 152 -15.14 3.85 4.36
C LEU A 152 -13.93 3.95 3.41
N LEU A 153 -12.91 4.71 3.80
CA LEU A 153 -11.73 4.98 2.99
C LEU A 153 -10.47 4.34 3.54
N VAL A 154 -10.38 4.14 4.85
CA VAL A 154 -9.21 3.57 5.52
C VAL A 154 -9.62 2.37 6.35
N GLY A 155 -8.95 1.25 6.12
CA GLY A 155 -9.20 0.00 6.84
C GLY A 155 -7.95 -0.85 6.97
N ARG A 156 -8.07 -1.95 7.73
CA ARG A 156 -6.99 -2.93 7.88
C ARG A 156 -7.17 -4.06 6.87
N ALA A 157 -6.08 -4.54 6.29
CA ALA A 157 -6.11 -5.65 5.32
C ALA A 157 -6.84 -6.90 5.86
N SER A 158 -6.54 -7.32 7.10
CA SER A 158 -7.19 -8.48 7.76
C SER A 158 -8.71 -8.39 7.96
N ARG A 159 -9.35 -7.23 7.74
CA ARG A 159 -10.80 -7.06 7.87
C ARG A 159 -11.58 -7.24 6.56
N GLY A 160 -10.95 -7.74 5.49
CA GLY A 160 -11.64 -7.94 4.20
C GLY A 160 -12.08 -6.62 3.55
N PHE A 161 -11.40 -5.52 3.87
CA PHE A 161 -11.82 -4.14 3.55
C PHE A 161 -11.97 -3.82 2.04
N GLU A 162 -11.53 -4.72 1.16
CA GLU A 162 -11.66 -4.62 -0.29
C GLU A 162 -12.72 -5.58 -0.89
N GLU A 163 -13.26 -6.54 -0.13
CA GLU A 163 -14.25 -7.51 -0.67
C GLU A 163 -15.58 -6.84 -1.07
N ASP A 164 -15.90 -5.68 -0.49
CA ASP A 164 -17.10 -4.91 -0.84
C ASP A 164 -17.12 -4.41 -2.29
N ASP A 165 -15.97 -4.33 -2.97
CA ASP A 165 -15.91 -3.91 -4.38
C ASP A 165 -16.02 -5.09 -5.37
N ALA A 166 -15.87 -6.35 -4.91
CA ALA A 166 -16.00 -7.55 -5.75
C ALA A 166 -17.45 -8.03 -5.93
N ILE A 167 -18.37 -7.57 -5.09
CA ILE A 167 -19.79 -7.98 -5.09
C ILE A 167 -20.65 -7.08 -6.02
N ALA A 168 -20.07 -5.99 -6.54
CA ALA A 168 -20.78 -5.02 -7.38
C ALA A 168 -20.54 -5.17 -8.90
N SER A 169 -20.19 -6.39 -9.38
CA SER A 169 -20.10 -6.72 -10.81
C SER A 169 -21.25 -7.60 -11.28
#